data_AF-X1I9C9-F1
#
_entry.id   AF-X1I9C9-F1
#
_cell.length_a   1.000
_cell.length_b   1.000
_cell.length_c   1.000
_cell.angle_alpha   90.00
_cell.angle_beta   90.00
_cell.angle_gamma   90.00
#
_symmetry.space_group_name_H-M   'P 1'
#
loop_
_entity.id
_entity.type
_entity.pdbx_description
1 polymer ?
#
loop_
_entity_poly.entity_id
_entity_poly.type
_entity_poly.pdbx_seq_one_letter_code
_entity_poly.pdbx_strand_id
1 'polypeptide(L)'
;SKRELFVDERPAERRLHISPRYYRWHVDPGVEWVEAHTGYAHLDWEIPLSRAALVLVDVWDRHYLLDTAARSEAIIQQKILPLLS
;
A
#
# COMPACT_ATOMS: atom_id res chain seq x y z
N SER A 1 7.45 1.48 -53.13
CA SER A 1 6.98 0.71 -51.98
C SER A 1 7.19 1.55 -50.73
N LYS A 2 6.15 2.26 -50.27
CA LYS A 2 6.21 3.10 -49.07
C LYS A 2 5.98 2.19 -47.87
N ARG A 3 7.00 1.97 -47.04
CA ARG A 3 6.84 1.39 -45.70
C ARG A 3 6.30 2.50 -44.80
N GLU A 4 5.00 2.49 -44.55
CA GLU A 4 4.43 3.28 -43.47
C GLU A 4 4.97 2.72 -42.15
N LEU A 5 5.81 3.50 -41.48
CA LEU A 5 6.25 3.24 -40.12
C LEU A 5 5.05 3.59 -39.23
N PHE A 6 4.32 2.56 -38.80
CA PHE A 6 3.31 2.71 -37.76
C PHE A 6 4.04 3.10 -36.46
N VAL A 7 3.94 4.38 -36.11
CA VAL A 7 4.30 4.84 -34.76
C VAL A 7 3.24 4.26 -33.84
N ASP A 8 3.67 3.48 -32.85
CA ASP A 8 2.80 2.97 -31.81
C ASP A 8 2.40 4.13 -30.90
N GLU A 9 1.27 4.78 -31.22
CA GLU A 9 0.72 5.92 -30.48
C GLU A 9 0.06 5.54 -29.15
N ARG A 10 0.28 4.30 -28.64
CA ARG A 10 -0.28 3.92 -27.34
C ARG A 10 0.32 4.81 -26.26
N PRO A 11 -0.51 5.48 -25.43
CA PRO A 11 -0.02 6.28 -24.34
C PRO A 11 0.87 5.41 -23.43
N ALA A 12 1.97 5.98 -22.95
CA ALA A 12 2.90 5.30 -22.05
C ALA A 12 2.12 4.67 -20.89
N GLU A 13 2.41 3.39 -20.58
CA GLU A 13 1.73 2.67 -19.52
C GLU A 13 1.90 3.42 -18.20
N ARG A 14 0.79 3.92 -17.64
CA ARG A 14 0.83 4.61 -16.35
C ARG A 14 1.22 3.62 -15.26
N ARG A 15 2.25 3.98 -14.49
CA ARG A 15 2.78 3.19 -13.39
C ARG A 15 2.63 3.94 -12.09
N LEU A 16 2.37 3.18 -11.05
CA LEU A 16 2.30 3.63 -9.67
C LEU A 16 3.54 3.10 -8.95
N HIS A 17 4.41 4.00 -8.51
CA HIS A 17 5.54 3.67 -7.65
C HIS A 17 5.13 3.88 -6.19
N ILE A 18 5.16 2.82 -5.39
CA ILE A 18 4.84 2.87 -3.97
C ILE A 18 5.82 2.05 -3.15
N SER A 19 6.08 2.52 -1.93
CA SER A 19 6.94 1.83 -0.96
C SER A 19 6.14 1.41 0.28
N PRO A 20 5.28 0.38 0.18
CA PRO A 20 4.44 -0.01 1.31
C PRO A 20 5.29 -0.61 2.42
N ARG A 21 4.95 -0.23 3.66
CA ARG A 21 5.53 -0.82 4.87
C ARG A 21 4.77 -2.10 5.23
N TYR A 22 5.49 -3.19 5.46
CA TYR A 22 4.94 -4.42 6.03
C TYR A 22 5.65 -4.79 7.33
N TYR A 23 4.92 -5.43 8.24
CA TYR A 23 5.47 -5.90 9.52
C TYR A 23 6.05 -7.31 9.37
N ARG A 24 7.27 -7.50 9.86
CA ARG A 24 7.93 -8.80 9.97
C ARG A 24 7.49 -9.45 11.27
N TRP A 25 6.47 -10.28 11.19
CA TRP A 25 5.99 -11.10 12.32
C TRP A 25 6.81 -12.38 12.50
N HIS A 26 8.13 -12.27 12.46
CA HIS A 26 9.08 -13.34 12.76
C HIS A 26 10.35 -12.73 13.35
N VAL A 27 11.06 -13.53 14.13
CA VAL A 27 12.39 -13.18 14.65
C VAL A 27 13.46 -14.03 13.97
N ASP A 28 14.70 -13.55 13.98
CA ASP A 28 15.81 -14.32 13.43
C ASP A 28 16.12 -15.56 14.29
N PRO A 29 16.71 -16.62 13.71
CA PRO A 29 17.00 -17.84 14.46
C PRO A 29 17.84 -17.58 15.72
N GLY A 30 17.39 -18.12 16.87
CA GLY A 30 18.05 -17.95 18.16
C GLY A 30 17.70 -16.66 18.91
N VAL A 31 16.88 -15.78 18.33
CA VAL A 31 16.33 -14.61 19.01
C VAL A 31 15.04 -14.98 19.73
N GLU A 32 14.86 -14.47 20.95
CA GLU A 32 13.64 -14.68 21.72
C GLU A 32 12.43 -14.06 20.99
N TRP A 33 11.32 -14.79 20.94
CA TRP A 33 10.11 -14.36 20.25
C TRP A 33 9.30 -13.39 21.13
N VAL A 34 9.71 -12.12 21.15
CA VAL A 34 8.97 -11.01 21.78
C VAL A 34 8.73 -9.89 20.77
N GLU A 35 7.67 -9.11 20.97
CA GLU A 35 7.25 -8.05 20.04
C GLU A 35 8.37 -7.03 19.77
N ALA A 36 9.18 -6.72 20.79
CA ALA A 36 10.32 -5.82 20.67
C ALA A 36 11.40 -6.29 19.67
N HIS A 37 11.43 -7.59 19.33
CA HIS A 37 12.35 -8.16 18.33
C HIS A 37 11.70 -8.30 16.95
N THR A 38 10.41 -7.98 16.81
CA THR A 38 9.78 -7.82 15.50
C THR A 38 10.13 -6.46 14.91
N GLY A 39 9.89 -6.31 13.61
CA GLY A 39 10.18 -5.05 12.94
C GLY A 39 9.27 -4.82 11.75
N TYR A 40 9.69 -3.89 10.90
CA TYR A 40 9.05 -3.66 9.62
C TYR A 40 10.12 -3.50 8.54
N ALA A 41 9.70 -3.72 7.30
CA ALA A 41 10.49 -3.36 6.13
C ALA A 41 9.58 -2.67 5.12
N HIS A 42 10.20 -1.98 4.18
CA HIS A 42 9.50 -1.38 3.05
C HIS A 42 9.74 -2.23 1.81
N LEU A 43 8.70 -2.34 0.99
CA LEU A 43 8.82 -2.89 -0.35
C LEU A 43 9.10 -1.76 -1.34
N ASP A 44 9.51 -2.11 -2.54
CA ASP A 44 9.75 -1.17 -3.64
C ASP A 44 8.98 -1.68 -4.86
N TRP A 45 7.79 -1.13 -5.08
CA TRP A 45 6.84 -1.65 -6.07
C TRP A 45 6.60 -0.65 -7.19
N GLU A 46 6.76 -1.13 -8.43
CA GLU A 46 6.21 -0.49 -9.62
C GLU A 46 4.99 -1.28 -10.12
N ILE A 47 3.82 -0.65 -10.08
CA ILE A 47 2.55 -1.28 -10.44
C ILE A 47 2.04 -0.70 -11.75
N PRO A 48 1.91 -1.50 -12.83
CA PRO A 48 1.23 -1.05 -14.04
C PRO A 48 -0.27 -0.92 -13.80
N LEU A 49 -0.79 0.30 -13.85
CA LEU A 49 -2.19 0.60 -13.50
C LEU A 49 -3.21 -0.10 -14.42
N SER A 50 -2.80 -0.42 -15.64
CA SER A 50 -3.59 -1.18 -16.62
C SER A 50 -3.92 -2.62 -16.16
N ARG A 51 -3.20 -3.14 -15.16
CA ARG A 51 -3.30 -4.52 -14.66
C ARG A 51 -3.53 -4.59 -13.14
N ALA A 52 -3.93 -3.47 -12.55
CA ALA A 52 -4.16 -3.36 -11.11
C ALA A 52 -5.64 -3.12 -10.81
N ALA A 53 -6.09 -3.60 -9.65
CA ALA A 53 -7.41 -3.31 -9.09
C ALA A 53 -7.25 -2.84 -7.64
N LEU A 54 -8.12 -1.92 -7.21
CA LEU A 54 -8.21 -1.51 -5.81
C LEU A 54 -9.24 -2.39 -5.10
N VAL A 55 -8.81 -3.07 -4.04
CA VAL A 55 -9.68 -3.87 -3.17
C VAL A 55 -9.69 -3.21 -1.80
N LEU A 56 -10.89 -2.87 -1.33
CA LEU A 56 -11.12 -2.33 -0.01
C LEU A 56 -11.69 -3.43 0.87
N VAL A 57 -10.95 -3.82 1.91
CA VAL A 57 -11.35 -4.87 2.86
C VAL A 57 -11.70 -4.21 4.18
N ASP A 58 -12.77 -4.69 4.82
CA ASP A 58 -13.22 -4.20 6.12
C ASP A 58 -13.29 -2.67 6.21
N VAL A 59 -13.98 -2.05 5.24
CA VAL A 59 -14.36 -0.63 5.32
C VAL A 59 -15.73 -0.51 5.97
N TRP A 60 -15.73 -0.07 7.23
CA TRP A 60 -16.93 0.07 8.06
C TRP A 60 -17.08 1.55 8.44
N ASP A 61 -18.30 2.07 8.44
CA ASP A 61 -18.59 3.46 8.86
C ASP A 61 -18.69 3.60 10.39
N ARG A 62 -18.74 2.47 11.11
CA ARG A 62 -18.93 2.43 12.56
C ARG A 62 -18.11 1.32 13.20
N HIS A 63 -17.67 1.59 14.42
CA HIS A 63 -17.10 0.58 15.31
C HIS A 63 -18.03 0.39 16.51
N TYR A 64 -18.28 -0.86 16.91
CA TYR A 64 -19.22 -1.18 17.99
C TYR A 64 -18.70 -0.75 19.39
N LEU A 65 -17.39 -0.57 19.54
CA LEU A 65 -16.76 0.02 20.72
C LEU A 65 -16.50 1.52 20.51
N LEU A 66 -17.10 2.36 21.35
CA LEU A 66 -17.00 3.83 21.28
C LEU A 66 -15.55 4.32 21.44
N ASP A 67 -14.80 3.77 22.40
CA ASP A 67 -13.41 4.19 22.62
C ASP A 67 -12.51 3.88 21.43
N THR A 68 -12.75 2.74 20.77
CA THR A 68 -12.00 2.36 19.57
C THR A 68 -12.39 3.27 18.41
N ALA A 69 -13.68 3.59 18.24
CA ALA A 69 -14.14 4.54 17.24
C ALA A 69 -13.47 5.92 17.40
N ALA A 70 -13.47 6.46 18.62
CA ALA A 70 -12.88 7.76 18.93
C ALA A 70 -11.36 7.79 18.66
N ARG A 71 -10.63 6.74 19.05
CA ARG A 71 -9.19 6.63 18.78
C ARG A 71 -8.88 6.49 17.29
N SER A 72 -9.64 5.67 16.56
CA SER A 72 -9.48 5.49 15.12
C SER A 72 -9.75 6.80 14.37
N GLU A 73 -10.81 7.54 14.71
CA GLU A 73 -11.11 8.84 14.12
C GLU A 73 -9.96 9.82 14.33
N ALA A 74 -9.42 9.91 15.55
CA ALA A 74 -8.26 10.76 15.82
C ALA A 74 -7.04 10.40 14.96
N ILE A 75 -6.76 9.10 14.78
CA ILE A 75 -5.67 8.63 13.91
C ILE A 75 -5.94 8.99 12.44
N ILE A 76 -7.16 8.75 11.95
CA ILE A 76 -7.55 9.03 10.57
C ILE A 76 -7.32 10.51 10.26
N GLN A 77 -7.84 11.40 11.10
CA GLN A 77 -7.74 12.85 10.88
C GLN A 77 -6.31 13.40 11.02
N GLN A 78 -5.47 12.78 11.86
CA GLN A 78 -4.17 13.35 12.21
C GLN A 78 -2.98 12.68 11.53
N LYS A 79 -3.12 11.43 11.07
CA LYS A 79 -1.99 10.58 10.67
C LYS A 79 -2.13 9.97 9.28
N ILE A 80 -3.32 9.95 8.69
CA ILE A 80 -3.50 9.45 7.32
C ILE A 80 -3.23 10.58 6.33
N LEU A 81 -2.34 10.31 5.38
CA LEU A 81 -1.96 11.22 4.31
C LEU A 81 -2.31 10.58 2.95
N PRO A 82 -2.52 11.39 1.90
CA PRO A 82 -2.66 10.86 0.55
C PRO A 82 -1.46 10.00 0.18
N LEU A 83 -1.73 8.80 -0.35
CA LEU A 83 -0.69 7.91 -0.86
C LEU A 83 -0.01 8.49 -2.12
N LEU A 84 -0.74 9.30 -2.88
CA LEU A 84 -0.30 9.92 -4.12
C LEU A 84 -0.54 11.43 -4.04
N SER A 85 0.45 12.18 -4.53
CA SER A 85 0.42 13.64 -4.71
C SER A 85 -0.16 14.02 -6.06
#